data_AF-A0A443SAE1-F1
#
_entry.id   AF-A0A443SAE1-F1
#
_cell.length_a   1.000
_cell.length_b   1.000
_cell.length_c   1.000
_cell.angle_alpha   90.00
_cell.angle_beta   90.00
_cell.angle_gamma   90.00
#
_symmetry.space_group_name_H-M   'P 1'
#
loop_
_entity.id
_entity.type
_entity.pdbx_description
1 polymer ?
#
loop_
_entity_poly.entity_id
_entity_poly.type
_entity_poly.pdbx_seq_one_letter_code
_entity_poly.pdbx_strand_id
1 'polypeptide(L)' 'MPFSHGRGIFQYNMGYLPFRKPVNTIVGKPIKVAQISKPSQEVINKYHDLYVKSLCDLFYEHREKYSEDPNVEIVIK' A
#
# COMPACT_ATOMS: atom_id res chain seq x y z
N MET A 1 -10.45 18.24 -32.09
CA MET A 1 -10.53 18.88 -30.75
C MET A 1 -10.00 17.88 -29.73
N PRO A 2 -9.16 18.25 -28.75
CA PRO A 2 -8.63 17.27 -27.82
C PRO A 2 -9.79 16.80 -26.95
N PHE A 3 -10.22 15.55 -27.15
CA PHE A 3 -11.16 14.90 -26.25
C PHE A 3 -10.40 14.60 -24.96
N SER A 4 -10.69 15.34 -23.90
CA SER A 4 -10.21 15.01 -22.56
C SER A 4 -10.83 13.68 -22.14
N HIS A 5 -9.99 12.65 -22.00
CA HIS A 5 -10.40 11.30 -21.60
C HIS A 5 -10.42 11.21 -20.06
N GLY A 6 -11.59 11.53 -19.49
CA GLY A 6 -11.81 11.54 -18.05
C GLY A 6 -13.28 11.68 -17.72
N ARG A 7 -13.60 11.93 -16.45
CA ARG A 7 -14.96 12.14 -15.97
C ARG A 7 -15.26 13.63 -15.78
N GLY A 8 -16.50 14.03 -16.05
CA GLY A 8 -17.03 15.33 -15.65
C GLY A 8 -17.61 15.29 -14.24
N ILE A 9 -17.99 16.45 -13.71
CA ILE A 9 -18.59 16.57 -12.37
C ILE A 9 -19.92 15.78 -12.30
N PHE A 10 -20.65 15.66 -13.42
CA PHE A 10 -21.92 14.93 -13.51
C PHE A 10 -21.99 13.88 -14.66
N GLN A 11 -21.03 13.87 -15.59
CA GLN A 11 -20.99 12.98 -16.74
C GLN A 11 -19.85 11.95 -16.64
N TYR A 12 -20.12 10.71 -17.04
CA TYR A 12 -19.21 9.56 -16.82
C TYR A 12 -18.23 9.34 -17.99
N ASN A 13 -18.47 9.96 -19.15
CA ASN A 13 -17.79 9.62 -20.42
C ASN A 13 -16.88 10.74 -20.98
N MET A 14 -16.94 11.96 -20.43
CA MET A 14 -16.12 13.09 -20.93
C MET A 14 -15.82 14.09 -19.80
N GLY A 15 -14.55 14.46 -19.60
CA GLY A 15 -14.13 15.46 -18.61
C GLY A 15 -12.66 15.36 -18.19
N TYR A 16 -12.28 16.11 -17.16
CA TYR A 16 -10.89 16.25 -16.71
C TYR A 16 -10.56 15.48 -15.41
N LEU A 17 -11.56 14.90 -14.74
CA LEU A 17 -11.34 14.17 -13.50
C LEU A 17 -10.85 12.73 -13.79
N PRO A 18 -9.95 12.17 -12.96
CA PRO A 18 -9.49 10.80 -13.10
C PRO A 18 -10.62 9.79 -12.90
N PHE A 19 -10.46 8.60 -13.48
CA PHE A 19 -11.41 7.50 -13.29
C PHE A 19 -11.30 6.91 -11.88
N ARG A 20 -12.44 6.48 -11.33
CA ARG A 20 -12.47 5.80 -10.03
C ARG A 20 -11.85 4.42 -10.19
N LYS A 21 -10.84 4.12 -9.36
CA LYS A 21 -10.27 2.77 -9.21
C LYS A 21 -10.60 2.23 -7.83
N PRO A 22 -10.87 0.92 -7.68
CA PRO A 22 -11.09 0.32 -6.38
C PRO A 22 -9.82 0.41 -5.52
N VAL A 23 -9.99 0.71 -4.22
CA VAL A 23 -8.90 0.71 -3.24
C VAL A 23 -9.06 -0.51 -2.35
N ASN A 24 -8.04 -1.37 -2.34
CA ASN A 24 -8.01 -2.58 -1.53
C ASN A 24 -7.09 -2.37 -0.33
N THR A 25 -7.60 -2.57 0.89
CA THR A 25 -6.82 -2.51 2.12
C THR A 25 -6.67 -3.91 2.69
N ILE A 26 -5.43 -4.34 2.91
CA ILE A 26 -5.10 -5.66 3.45
C ILE A 26 -4.44 -5.47 4.81
N VAL A 27 -4.90 -6.22 5.81
CA VAL A 27 -4.39 -6.13 7.19
C VAL A 27 -3.67 -7.42 7.54
N GLY A 28 -2.43 -7.28 8.02
CA GLY A 28 -1.57 -8.41 8.34
C GLY A 28 -1.72 -8.94 9.76
N LYS A 29 -0.85 -9.89 10.09
CA LYS A 29 -0.77 -10.50 11.43
C LYS A 29 -0.27 -9.46 12.45
N PRO A 30 -0.78 -9.48 13.68
CA PRO A 30 -0.32 -8.57 14.72
C PRO A 30 1.11 -8.90 15.17
N ILE A 31 1.93 -7.87 15.41
CA ILE A 31 3.28 -8.00 15.97
C ILE A 31 3.20 -7.72 17.47
N LYS A 32 3.55 -8.70 18.30
CA LYS A 32 3.58 -8.53 19.75
C LYS A 32 4.82 -7.73 20.15
N VAL A 33 4.61 -6.60 20.81
CA VAL A 33 5.68 -5.72 21.30
C VAL A 33 5.56 -5.60 22.81
N ALA A 34 6.68 -5.74 23.52
CA ALA A 34 6.73 -5.50 24.96
C ALA A 34 6.82 -4.00 25.25
N GLN A 35 6.07 -3.51 26.24
CA GLN A 35 6.16 -2.13 26.67
C GLN A 35 7.44 -1.92 27.49
N ILE A 36 8.33 -1.06 27.00
CA ILE A 36 9.62 -0.74 27.63
C ILE A 36 9.68 0.78 27.80
N SER A 37 10.03 1.25 29.00
CA SER A 37 10.03 2.70 29.33
C SER A 37 11.09 3.49 28.56
N LYS A 38 12.26 2.89 28.31
CA LYS A 38 13.35 3.46 27.51
C LYS A 38 13.95 2.36 26.62
N PRO A 39 13.37 2.10 25.44
CA PRO A 39 13.90 1.09 24.53
C PRO A 39 15.28 1.51 24.01
N SER A 40 16.18 0.54 23.82
CA SER A 40 17.43 0.76 23.09
C SER A 40 17.18 0.78 21.58
N GLN A 41 18.09 1.41 20.82
CA GLN A 41 17.99 1.47 19.36
C GLN A 41 17.97 0.06 18.73
N GLU A 42 18.70 -0.89 19.32
CA GLU A 42 18.74 -2.28 18.86
C GLU A 42 17.36 -2.95 18.91
N VAL A 43 16.61 -2.70 19.99
CA VAL A 43 15.25 -3.25 20.15
C VAL A 43 14.30 -2.63 19.13
N ILE A 44 14.42 -1.32 18.89
CA ILE A 44 13.63 -0.63 17.87
C ILE A 44 13.91 -1.20 16.48
N ASN A 45 15.18 -1.31 16.11
CA ASN A 45 15.60 -1.85 14.82
C ASN A 45 15.08 -3.29 14.64
N LYS A 46 15.19 -4.13 15.68
CA LYS A 46 14.66 -5.50 15.63
C LYS A 46 13.16 -5.54 15.31
N TYR A 47 12.34 -4.71 15.97
CA TYR A 47 10.90 -4.68 15.68
C TYR A 47 10.59 -4.05 14.33
N HIS A 48 11.37 -3.04 13.91
CA HIS A 48 11.25 -2.45 12.59
C HIS A 48 11.55 -3.46 11.49
N ASP A 49 12.63 -4.23 11.61
CA ASP A 49 12.99 -5.28 10.66
C ASP A 49 11.91 -6.37 10.56
N LEU A 50 11.34 -6.76 11.70
CA LEU A 50 10.22 -7.70 11.76
C LEU A 50 8.98 -7.14 11.05
N TYR A 51 8.68 -5.86 11.27
CA TYR A 51 7.57 -5.16 10.62
C TYR A 51 7.77 -5.10 9.10
N VAL A 52 8.92 -4.61 8.65
CA VAL A 52 9.30 -4.51 7.23
C VAL A 52 9.19 -5.86 6.54
N LYS A 53 9.74 -6.91 7.15
CA LYS A 53 9.64 -8.28 6.61
C LYS A 53 8.18 -8.73 6.45
N SER A 54 7.37 -8.59 7.50
CA SER A 54 5.97 -8.99 7.46
C SER A 54 5.16 -8.23 6.41
N LEU A 55 5.51 -6.97 6.17
CA LEU A 55 4.87 -6.09 5.20
C LEU A 55 5.25 -6.47 3.77
N CYS A 56 6.53 -6.77 3.52
CA CYS A 56 6.99 -7.33 2.25
C CYS A 56 6.28 -8.65 1.93
N ASP A 57 6.25 -9.59 2.89
CA ASP A 57 5.59 -10.89 2.71
C ASP A 57 4.11 -10.71 2.32
N LEU A 58 3.39 -9.86 3.06
CA LEU A 58 1.98 -9.55 2.80
C LEU A 58 1.76 -8.89 1.45
N PHE A 59 2.65 -7.99 1.05
CA PHE A 59 2.58 -7.35 -0.27
C PHE A 59 2.75 -8.38 -1.38
N TYR A 60 3.80 -9.21 -1.35
CA TYR A 60 4.07 -10.18 -2.40
C TYR A 60 3.02 -11.29 -2.47
N GLU A 61 2.44 -11.71 -1.35
CA GLU A 61 1.33 -12.68 -1.31
C GLU A 61 0.07 -12.17 -2.05
N HIS A 62 -0.19 -10.87 -1.99
CA HIS A 62 -1.41 -10.27 -2.52
C HIS A 62 -1.21 -9.47 -3.81
N ARG A 63 0.04 -9.24 -4.22
CA ARG A 63 0.40 -8.44 -5.40
C ARG A 63 -0.27 -8.96 -6.66
N GLU A 64 -0.21 -10.26 -6.92
CA GLU A 64 -0.78 -10.85 -8.15
C GLU A 64 -2.30 -10.72 -8.24
N LYS A 65 -2.98 -10.64 -7.09
CA LYS A 65 -4.44 -10.58 -7.04
C LYS A 65 -4.98 -9.16 -7.19
N TYR A 66 -4.27 -8.15 -6.67
CA TYR A 66 -4.78 -6.79 -6.55
C TYR A 66 -3.97 -5.74 -7.33
N SER A 67 -2.77 -6.07 -7.81
CA SER A 67 -1.99 -5.20 -8.69
C SER A 67 -2.40 -5.39 -10.14
N GLU A 68 -2.55 -4.29 -10.87
CA GLU A 68 -2.71 -4.32 -12.33
C GLU A 68 -1.39 -4.72 -13.02
N ASP A 69 -0.26 -4.38 -12.41
CA ASP A 69 1.08 -4.64 -12.93
C ASP A 69 1.82 -5.68 -12.05
N PRO A 70 2.32 -6.79 -12.63
CA PRO A 70 3.00 -7.84 -11.88
C PRO A 70 4.41 -7.45 -11.41
N ASN A 71 5.01 -6.42 -12.02
CA ASN A 71 6.37 -5.96 -11.74
C ASN A 71 6.43 -4.81 -10.71
N VAL A 72 5.34 -4.51 -10.02
CA VAL A 72 5.36 -3.48 -8.97
C VAL A 72 6.19 -3.97 -7.80
N GLU A 73 7.17 -3.15 -7.42
CA GLU A 73 8.01 -3.35 -6.24
C GLU A 73 7.53 -2.45 -5.11
N ILE A 74 7.67 -2.95 -3.88
CA ILE A 74 7.33 -2.18 -2.69
C ILE A 74 8.50 -1.27 -2.30
N VAL A 75 8.21 0.00 -2.05
CA VAL A 75 9.20 0.98 -1.58
C VAL A 75 8.88 1.36 -0.15
N ILE A 76 9.78 1.00 0.77
CA ILE A 76 9.71 1.36 2.19
C ILE A 76 10.74 2.46 2.43
N LYS A 77 10.32 3.58 3.01
CA LYS A 77 11.14 4.77 3.30
C LYS A 77 11.28 4.98 4.80
#